data_AF-A0A2G8IXS1-F1
#
_entry.id   AF-A0A2G8IXS1-F1
#
_cell.length_a   1.000
_cell.length_b   1.000
_cell.length_c   1.000
_cell.angle_alpha   90.00
_cell.angle_beta   90.00
_cell.angle_gamma   90.00
#
_symmetry.space_group_name_H-M   'P 1'
#
loop_
_entity.id
_entity.type
_entity.pdbx_description
1 polymer ?
#
loop_
_entity_poly.entity_id
_entity_poly.type
_entity_poly.pdbx_seq_one_letter_code
_entity_poly.pdbx_strand_id
1 'polypeptide(L)'
;MQGAIALKKKIFVVIAFLLALTTALPFHSQAAAPPKETDVIIVYKNQKGKQTAIQESEKVNAQYIHLPAVAVTADEQAVTSFKKDPNIAYVSKNVKVKLASSTVKKNAGATGQDALVQKSYNLQKLNVKQAIKEGVTGKNVKVAVLDTGIFPHEDLKVAGGKSFVNYTSSYKDDEGHGTHVAGTIGALNNDYGTVGVASGVKLYAVKVLDKKGEGDLYSLLRGIDWAITNKMDIINLSLGFEDNIPILRSAVDEAYKKGLLVVAASGNDGKKNDISYPAAYNSVIAVSATTAKDKLASISNTGKGIEFSAPGENVISTYLKNEYWYATGTSQAAPHVTGMLALLKQLHPKKTNAQLRTLLRSYTVDLGAKGKDSQFGYGRVQYVPQSTFLKAATSAVKKAETSKKQADVDQAKTRIGRLTASKQKTALTERVKKVQATIDIRSARAKVKKAEKNKTQGAIKSAQTAIKKLNKGKEKTSLQNRLDKVKKQVAYQKKVTDAKQKVKKAEAKRTKKNKASAQSAVKQLKASKTKTSLQKRLNRIKV
;
A
#
# COMPACT_ATOMS: atom_id res chain seq x y z
N MET A 1 36.89 -75.08 24.84
CA MET A 1 36.12 -76.27 25.27
C MET A 1 34.64 -75.92 25.13
N GLN A 2 33.98 -76.11 23.99
CA GLN A 2 33.54 -77.37 23.34
C GLN A 2 32.79 -78.34 24.27
N GLY A 3 31.59 -78.73 23.83
CA GLY A 3 30.84 -79.93 24.27
C GLY A 3 29.74 -79.61 25.31
N ALA A 4 28.45 -79.47 25.02
CA ALA A 4 27.47 -80.29 24.28
C ALA A 4 26.74 -81.36 25.14
N ILE A 5 25.45 -81.51 24.82
CA ILE A 5 24.57 -82.69 24.95
C ILE A 5 23.53 -82.69 26.09
N ALA A 6 22.29 -82.88 25.63
CA ALA A 6 21.01 -82.94 26.32
C ALA A 6 20.70 -84.31 26.93
N LEU A 7 19.75 -84.40 27.88
CA LEU A 7 18.70 -85.43 27.83
C LEU A 7 17.44 -85.16 28.68
N LYS A 8 16.35 -85.68 28.12
CA LYS A 8 14.91 -85.69 28.37
C LYS A 8 14.35 -86.08 29.76
N LYS A 9 13.17 -85.48 30.02
CA LYS A 9 11.88 -86.02 30.57
C LYS A 9 11.85 -86.59 32.00
N LYS A 10 10.91 -86.07 32.81
CA LYS A 10 9.64 -86.75 33.15
C LYS A 10 8.67 -85.82 33.89
N ILE A 11 7.40 -85.97 33.51
CA ILE A 11 6.21 -85.32 34.02
C ILE A 11 5.77 -86.03 35.31
N PHE A 12 5.36 -85.28 36.33
CA PHE A 12 4.31 -85.73 37.26
C PHE A 12 3.38 -84.57 37.58
N VAL A 13 2.11 -84.80 37.25
CA VAL A 13 0.96 -83.95 37.49
C VAL A 13 0.41 -84.31 38.87
N VAL A 14 0.20 -83.34 39.73
CA VAL A 14 -0.81 -83.43 40.81
C VAL A 14 -1.61 -82.13 40.79
N ILE A 15 -2.86 -82.29 40.33
CA ILE A 15 -3.90 -81.28 40.33
C ILE A 15 -4.53 -81.27 41.72
N ALA A 16 -4.50 -80.13 42.41
CA ALA A 16 -5.37 -79.86 43.54
C ALA A 16 -6.11 -78.55 43.27
N PHE A 17 -7.39 -78.71 42.91
CA PHE A 17 -8.37 -77.65 42.71
C PHE A 17 -8.70 -77.01 44.08
N LEU A 18 -8.43 -75.71 44.23
CA LEU A 18 -9.13 -74.88 45.20
C LEU A 18 -9.70 -73.65 44.46
N LEU A 19 -11.02 -73.67 44.24
CA LEU A 19 -11.79 -72.52 43.78
C LEU A 19 -11.80 -71.46 44.88
N ALA A 20 -11.03 -70.39 44.70
CA ALA A 20 -11.28 -69.11 45.36
C ALA A 20 -12.00 -68.21 44.36
N LEU A 21 -13.29 -67.98 44.59
CA LEU A 21 -14.13 -67.11 43.78
C LEU A 21 -13.81 -65.65 44.13
N THR A 22 -12.76 -65.08 43.53
CA THR A 22 -12.50 -63.64 43.56
C THR A 22 -13.28 -62.97 42.44
N THR A 23 -14.26 -62.15 42.80
CA THR A 23 -14.95 -61.26 41.86
C THR A 23 -13.98 -60.21 41.33
N ALA A 24 -13.29 -60.51 40.23
CA ALA A 24 -12.59 -59.52 39.44
C ALA A 24 -13.63 -58.67 38.70
N LEU A 25 -13.91 -57.48 39.21
CA LEU A 25 -14.58 -56.45 38.42
C LEU A 25 -13.68 -56.16 37.20
N PRO A 26 -14.18 -56.27 35.96
CA PRO A 26 -13.40 -55.86 34.81
C PRO A 26 -13.24 -54.34 34.87
N PHE A 27 -12.04 -53.87 35.22
CA PHE A 27 -11.61 -52.51 34.90
C PHE A 27 -11.61 -52.37 33.38
N HIS A 28 -12.76 -52.04 32.81
CA HIS A 28 -12.82 -51.42 31.50
C HIS A 28 -12.19 -50.04 31.66
N SER A 29 -10.88 -49.95 31.43
CA SER A 29 -10.27 -48.69 31.01
C SER A 29 -10.94 -48.32 29.69
N GLN A 30 -12.04 -47.57 29.77
CA GLN A 30 -12.60 -46.89 28.62
C GLN A 30 -11.52 -45.91 28.17
N ALA A 31 -10.71 -46.30 27.18
CA ALA A 31 -9.77 -45.39 26.56
C ALA A 31 -10.57 -44.15 26.14
N ALA A 32 -10.31 -43.02 26.79
CA ALA A 32 -10.93 -41.77 26.42
C ALA A 32 -10.71 -41.59 24.91
N ALA A 33 -11.78 -41.26 24.18
CA ALA A 33 -11.65 -40.96 22.76
C ALA A 33 -10.49 -39.97 22.58
N PRO A 34 -9.61 -40.16 21.58
CA PRO A 34 -8.47 -39.29 21.39
C PRO A 34 -8.96 -37.83 21.32
N PRO A 35 -8.28 -36.90 22.00
CA PRO A 35 -8.71 -35.53 22.07
C PRO A 35 -8.92 -34.98 20.66
N LYS A 36 -10.01 -34.21 20.48
CA LYS A 36 -10.36 -33.65 19.17
C LYS A 36 -9.34 -32.57 18.80
N GLU A 37 -8.41 -32.91 17.92
CA GLU A 37 -7.40 -31.98 17.40
C GLU A 37 -8.01 -30.95 16.44
N THR A 38 -7.47 -29.72 16.47
CA THR A 38 -7.88 -28.65 15.58
C THR A 38 -6.70 -27.79 15.12
N ASP A 39 -6.78 -27.34 13.87
CA ASP A 39 -5.82 -26.40 13.28
C ASP A 39 -6.17 -24.95 13.65
N VAL A 40 -5.30 -24.33 14.46
CA VAL A 40 -5.40 -22.93 14.89
C VAL A 40 -4.17 -22.09 14.56
N ILE A 41 -4.34 -20.77 14.45
CA ILE A 41 -3.25 -19.79 14.37
C ILE A 41 -3.15 -19.09 15.70
N ILE A 42 -2.00 -19.23 16.35
CA ILE A 42 -1.70 -18.54 17.60
C ILE A 42 -0.98 -17.25 17.27
N VAL A 43 -1.60 -16.11 17.59
CA VAL A 43 -0.99 -14.80 17.46
C VAL A 43 -0.41 -14.40 18.81
N TYR A 44 0.90 -14.26 18.91
CA TYR A 44 1.62 -14.03 20.17
C TYR A 44 2.05 -12.57 20.32
N LYS A 45 2.19 -12.11 21.57
CA LYS A 45 2.66 -10.75 21.89
C LYS A 45 4.18 -10.67 22.00
N ASN A 46 4.83 -11.77 22.35
CA ASN A 46 6.27 -11.82 22.64
C ASN A 46 6.83 -13.24 22.46
N GLN A 47 8.14 -13.42 22.70
CA GLN A 47 8.83 -14.71 22.53
C GLN A 47 8.32 -15.80 23.48
N LYS A 48 7.86 -15.45 24.69
CA LYS A 48 7.29 -16.45 25.61
C LYS A 48 6.00 -17.04 25.02
N GLY A 49 5.09 -16.20 24.54
CA GLY A 49 3.86 -16.67 23.88
C GLY A 49 4.13 -17.51 22.63
N LYS A 50 5.20 -17.19 21.88
CA LYS A 50 5.67 -18.04 20.77
C LYS A 50 6.12 -19.42 21.25
N GLN A 51 6.90 -19.46 22.34
CA GLN A 51 7.38 -20.72 22.93
C GLN A 51 6.22 -21.55 23.47
N THR A 52 5.28 -20.96 24.21
CA THR A 52 4.05 -21.63 24.68
C THR A 52 3.33 -22.28 23.50
N ALA A 53 3.08 -21.50 22.44
CA ALA A 53 2.35 -21.98 21.26
C ALA A 53 3.02 -23.18 20.56
N ILE A 54 4.35 -23.29 20.63
CA ILE A 54 5.11 -24.39 20.01
C ILE A 54 5.17 -25.60 20.95
N GLN A 55 5.36 -25.38 22.25
CA GLN A 55 5.57 -26.45 23.23
C GLN A 55 4.28 -27.17 23.61
N GLU A 56 3.16 -26.45 23.69
CA GLU A 56 1.85 -27.03 24.05
C GLU A 56 1.04 -27.49 22.82
N SER A 57 1.61 -27.41 21.61
CA SER A 57 0.96 -27.92 20.40
C SER A 57 1.42 -29.33 20.05
N GLU A 58 0.51 -30.15 19.54
CA GLU A 58 0.83 -31.47 18.97
C GLU A 58 1.77 -31.35 17.76
N LYS A 59 1.54 -30.32 16.94
CA LYS A 59 2.31 -30.11 15.71
C LYS A 59 2.40 -28.64 15.32
N VAL A 60 3.62 -28.21 14.96
CA VAL A 60 3.84 -26.92 14.32
C VAL A 60 3.70 -27.05 12.80
N ASN A 61 2.62 -26.48 12.24
CA ASN A 61 2.34 -26.52 10.81
C ASN A 61 3.08 -25.43 10.03
N ALA A 62 3.19 -24.22 10.58
CA ALA A 62 3.93 -23.13 9.97
C ALA A 62 4.34 -22.05 10.97
N GLN A 63 5.53 -21.49 10.79
CA GLN A 63 5.96 -20.25 11.46
C GLN A 63 6.06 -19.14 10.41
N TYR A 64 5.51 -17.96 10.73
CA TYR A 64 5.54 -16.80 9.84
C TYR A 64 6.71 -15.88 10.20
N ILE A 65 7.42 -15.37 9.20
CA ILE A 65 8.62 -14.54 9.41
C ILE A 65 8.22 -13.10 9.72
N HIS A 66 7.23 -12.56 9.00
CA HIS A 66 6.81 -11.16 9.09
C HIS A 66 5.55 -10.97 9.95
N LEU A 67 5.04 -12.04 10.56
CA LEU A 67 3.88 -11.99 11.46
C LEU A 67 4.21 -12.62 12.81
N PRO A 68 3.73 -12.04 13.92
CA PRO A 68 3.90 -12.62 15.25
C PRO A 68 2.89 -13.77 15.45
N ALA A 69 2.96 -14.78 14.59
CA ALA A 69 2.03 -15.89 14.59
C ALA A 69 2.71 -17.24 14.31
N VAL A 70 2.08 -18.32 14.77
CA VAL A 70 2.42 -19.70 14.44
C VAL A 70 1.13 -20.46 14.16
N ALA A 71 1.11 -21.27 13.10
CA ALA A 71 0.03 -22.20 12.81
C ALA A 71 0.37 -23.56 13.40
N VAL A 72 -0.57 -24.12 14.17
CA VAL A 72 -0.37 -25.36 14.93
C VAL A 72 -1.62 -26.24 14.90
N THR A 73 -1.42 -27.54 15.04
CA THR A 73 -2.46 -28.50 15.41
C THR A 73 -2.39 -28.67 16.92
N ALA A 74 -3.53 -28.51 17.60
CA ALA A 74 -3.62 -28.56 19.06
C ALA A 74 -4.97 -29.15 19.49
N ASP A 75 -5.00 -29.77 20.66
CA ASP A 75 -6.25 -30.26 21.26
C ASP A 75 -7.07 -29.14 21.94
N GLU A 76 -8.25 -29.49 22.45
CA GLU A 76 -9.14 -28.54 23.12
C GLU A 76 -8.54 -27.95 24.41
N GLN A 77 -7.69 -28.69 25.11
CA GLN A 77 -7.05 -28.24 26.35
C GLN A 77 -5.99 -27.18 26.05
N ALA A 78 -5.10 -27.45 25.10
CA ALA A 78 -4.10 -26.52 24.62
C ALA A 78 -4.73 -25.25 24.03
N VAL A 79 -5.80 -25.37 23.22
CA VAL A 79 -6.53 -24.20 22.71
C VAL A 79 -7.12 -23.36 23.85
N THR A 80 -7.58 -23.98 24.93
CA THR A 80 -8.07 -23.27 26.12
C THR A 80 -6.94 -22.60 26.89
N SER A 81 -5.78 -23.26 27.01
CA SER A 81 -4.55 -22.71 27.58
C SER A 81 -4.12 -21.46 26.81
N PHE A 82 -4.03 -21.54 25.49
CA PHE A 82 -3.63 -20.44 24.62
C PHE A 82 -4.51 -19.20 24.76
N LYS A 83 -5.83 -19.38 24.94
CA LYS A 83 -6.77 -18.27 25.13
C LYS A 83 -6.60 -17.56 26.48
N LYS A 84 -6.02 -18.22 27.48
CA LYS A 84 -5.78 -17.69 28.82
C LYS A 84 -4.35 -17.14 29.02
N ASP A 85 -3.39 -17.55 28.19
CA ASP A 85 -2.00 -17.09 28.30
C ASP A 85 -1.89 -15.56 28.06
N PRO A 86 -1.40 -14.77 29.04
CA PRO A 86 -1.24 -13.33 28.89
C PRO A 86 -0.25 -12.93 27.78
N ASN A 87 0.63 -13.84 27.35
CA ASN A 87 1.59 -13.65 26.26
C ASN A 87 1.01 -13.95 24.86
N ILE A 88 -0.19 -14.53 24.79
CA ILE A 88 -0.92 -14.74 23.54
C ILE A 88 -1.92 -13.60 23.35
N ALA A 89 -1.99 -13.06 22.13
CA ALA A 89 -2.90 -11.99 21.77
C ALA A 89 -4.30 -12.54 21.49
N TYR A 90 -4.39 -13.57 20.64
CA TYR A 90 -5.62 -14.30 20.37
C TYR A 90 -5.31 -15.59 19.59
N VAL A 91 -6.30 -16.49 19.60
CA VAL A 91 -6.31 -17.72 18.80
C VAL A 91 -7.29 -17.54 17.64
N SER A 92 -6.82 -17.71 16.41
CA SER A 92 -7.63 -17.65 15.19
C SER A 92 -7.85 -19.06 14.63
N LYS A 93 -9.04 -19.33 14.07
CA LYS A 93 -9.32 -20.62 13.42
C LYS A 93 -8.66 -20.67 12.04
N ASN A 94 -8.22 -21.85 11.61
CA ASN A 94 -7.89 -22.06 10.20
C ASN A 94 -9.19 -22.13 9.37
N VAL A 95 -9.55 -21.03 8.72
CA VAL A 95 -10.76 -20.97 7.88
C VAL A 95 -10.44 -21.33 6.44
N LYS A 96 -11.37 -22.02 5.79
CA LYS A 96 -11.25 -22.39 4.38
C LYS A 96 -11.45 -21.18 3.48
N VAL A 97 -10.76 -21.18 2.35
CA VAL A 97 -10.89 -20.19 1.29
C VAL A 97 -11.15 -20.91 -0.02
N LYS A 98 -11.87 -20.25 -0.92
CA LYS A 98 -12.13 -20.77 -2.26
C LYS A 98 -11.88 -19.68 -3.30
N LEU A 99 -11.74 -20.11 -4.55
CA LEU A 99 -11.85 -19.21 -5.69
C LEU A 99 -13.13 -18.38 -5.62
N ALA A 100 -13.06 -17.10 -6.00
CA ALA A 100 -14.27 -16.34 -6.21
C ALA A 100 -15.00 -16.95 -7.43
N SER A 101 -16.23 -17.44 -7.22
CA SER A 101 -17.00 -18.22 -8.20
C SER A 101 -16.93 -17.60 -9.61
N SER A 102 -16.39 -18.33 -10.59
CA SER A 102 -16.25 -17.85 -11.97
C SER A 102 -16.93 -18.78 -12.95
N THR A 103 -17.65 -18.25 -13.93
CA THR A 103 -18.10 -19.06 -15.07
C THR A 103 -16.94 -19.21 -16.04
N VAL A 104 -16.60 -20.45 -16.38
CA VAL A 104 -15.52 -20.76 -17.31
C VAL A 104 -16.10 -21.49 -18.53
N LYS A 105 -15.69 -21.08 -19.74
CA LYS A 105 -16.12 -21.66 -21.01
C LYS A 105 -14.89 -21.93 -21.87
N LYS A 106 -14.74 -23.18 -22.31
CA LYS A 106 -13.71 -23.56 -23.29
C LYS A 106 -13.91 -22.77 -24.58
N ASN A 107 -12.82 -22.29 -25.19
CA ASN A 107 -12.87 -21.73 -26.53
C ASN A 107 -12.90 -22.88 -27.55
N ALA A 108 -14.08 -23.15 -28.14
CA ALA A 108 -14.21 -24.17 -29.18
C ALA A 108 -13.53 -23.67 -30.47
N GLY A 109 -12.35 -24.20 -30.81
CA GLY A 109 -11.66 -23.93 -32.08
C GLY A 109 -10.26 -23.31 -32.00
N ALA A 110 -9.69 -23.14 -30.80
CA ALA A 110 -8.41 -22.46 -30.61
C ALA A 110 -7.26 -23.40 -30.21
N THR A 111 -6.73 -24.14 -31.18
CA THR A 111 -5.47 -24.87 -31.02
C THR A 111 -4.30 -24.00 -31.53
N GLY A 112 -3.55 -23.41 -30.61
CA GLY A 112 -2.10 -23.15 -30.71
C GLY A 112 -1.49 -22.23 -31.78
N GLN A 113 -2.19 -21.79 -32.84
CA GLN A 113 -1.50 -21.07 -33.94
C GLN A 113 -2.19 -19.82 -34.47
N ASP A 114 -3.50 -19.66 -34.30
CA ASP A 114 -4.14 -18.40 -34.69
C ASP A 114 -3.87 -17.32 -33.62
N ALA A 115 -3.56 -16.09 -34.05
CA ALA A 115 -3.45 -14.89 -33.22
C ALA A 115 -4.82 -14.43 -32.66
N LEU A 116 -5.58 -15.37 -32.09
CA LEU A 116 -7.02 -15.29 -31.80
C LEU A 116 -7.40 -14.16 -30.83
N VAL A 117 -6.45 -13.63 -30.05
CA VAL A 117 -6.78 -12.84 -28.86
C VAL A 117 -6.10 -11.47 -28.79
N GLN A 118 -5.19 -11.12 -29.71
CA GLN A 118 -4.62 -9.76 -29.79
C GLN A 118 -5.68 -8.66 -30.06
N LYS A 119 -6.88 -9.04 -30.51
CA LYS A 119 -8.04 -8.15 -30.70
C LYS A 119 -9.07 -8.21 -29.56
N SER A 120 -8.80 -8.90 -28.45
CA SER A 120 -9.77 -9.02 -27.36
C SER A 120 -10.15 -7.65 -26.78
N TYR A 121 -11.43 -7.52 -26.43
CA TYR A 121 -11.98 -6.23 -26.02
C TYR A 121 -11.26 -5.69 -24.76
N ASN A 122 -10.85 -6.58 -23.85
CA ASN A 122 -10.20 -6.19 -22.60
C ASN A 122 -8.86 -5.51 -22.86
N LEU A 123 -8.07 -6.01 -23.81
CA LEU A 123 -6.79 -5.41 -24.20
C LEU A 123 -6.96 -4.09 -24.95
N GLN A 124 -7.99 -3.98 -25.79
CA GLN A 124 -8.35 -2.73 -26.46
C GLN A 124 -8.78 -1.66 -25.46
N LYS A 125 -9.68 -2.01 -24.54
CA LYS A 125 -10.17 -1.12 -23.48
C LYS A 125 -9.03 -0.63 -22.60
N LEU A 126 -8.05 -1.49 -22.30
CA LEU A 126 -6.86 -1.12 -21.53
C LEU A 126 -5.77 -0.44 -22.36
N ASN A 127 -5.93 -0.30 -23.68
CA ASN A 127 -4.94 0.30 -24.57
C ASN A 127 -3.55 -0.37 -24.46
N VAL A 128 -3.52 -1.69 -24.26
CA VAL A 128 -2.28 -2.47 -24.04
C VAL A 128 -1.33 -2.37 -25.22
N LYS A 129 -1.85 -2.39 -26.46
CA LYS A 129 -1.05 -2.22 -27.68
C LYS A 129 -0.22 -0.94 -27.67
N GLN A 130 -0.76 0.15 -27.11
CA GLN A 130 -0.02 1.41 -27.03
C GLN A 130 1.06 1.39 -25.94
N ALA A 131 0.82 0.68 -24.82
CA ALA A 131 1.86 0.46 -23.81
C ALA A 131 3.06 -0.30 -24.40
N ILE A 132 2.79 -1.39 -25.12
CA ILE A 132 3.81 -2.21 -25.79
C ILE A 132 4.58 -1.38 -26.82
N LYS A 133 3.90 -0.59 -27.66
CA LYS A 133 4.53 0.34 -28.61
C LYS A 133 5.47 1.35 -27.94
N GLU A 134 5.18 1.76 -26.70
CA GLU A 134 6.03 2.66 -25.91
C GLU A 134 7.11 1.91 -25.12
N GLY A 135 7.25 0.59 -25.31
CA GLY A 135 8.21 -0.26 -24.58
C GLY A 135 7.85 -0.46 -23.10
N VAL A 136 6.59 -0.20 -22.72
CA VAL A 136 6.08 -0.34 -21.35
C VAL A 136 5.36 -1.69 -21.25
N THR A 137 6.06 -2.69 -20.74
CA THR A 137 5.63 -4.10 -20.72
C THR A 137 5.63 -4.71 -19.32
N GLY A 138 5.93 -3.95 -18.27
CA GLY A 138 6.12 -4.46 -16.91
C GLY A 138 7.50 -5.08 -16.67
N LYS A 139 8.47 -4.81 -17.55
CA LYS A 139 9.84 -5.35 -17.45
C LYS A 139 10.46 -5.05 -16.09
N ASN A 140 11.13 -6.06 -15.53
CA ASN A 140 11.80 -6.05 -14.22
C ASN A 140 10.88 -5.93 -13.00
N VAL A 141 9.56 -6.04 -13.17
CA VAL A 141 8.62 -6.07 -12.05
C VAL A 141 8.31 -7.53 -11.67
N LYS A 142 8.29 -7.84 -10.37
CA LYS A 142 7.95 -9.17 -9.84
C LYS A 142 6.50 -9.20 -9.37
N VAL A 143 5.70 -10.11 -9.92
CA VAL A 143 4.31 -10.32 -9.52
C VAL A 143 4.15 -11.72 -8.96
N ALA A 144 3.67 -11.82 -7.72
CA ALA A 144 3.25 -13.08 -7.13
C ALA A 144 1.76 -13.30 -7.37
N VAL A 145 1.43 -14.40 -8.04
CA VAL A 145 0.06 -14.86 -8.27
C VAL A 145 -0.24 -15.91 -7.20
N LEU A 146 -0.99 -15.50 -6.17
CA LEU A 146 -1.40 -16.37 -5.06
C LEU A 146 -2.74 -17.02 -5.44
N ASP A 147 -2.68 -18.25 -5.96
CA ASP A 147 -3.80 -18.89 -6.64
C ASP A 147 -3.63 -20.44 -6.68
N THR A 148 -4.21 -21.13 -7.67
CA THR A 148 -4.08 -22.58 -7.90
C THR A 148 -2.74 -23.00 -8.52
N GLY A 149 -1.83 -22.06 -8.78
CA GLY A 149 -0.52 -22.31 -9.40
C GLY A 149 -0.43 -21.68 -10.79
N ILE A 150 0.63 -21.98 -11.54
CA ILE A 150 0.72 -21.59 -12.96
C ILE A 150 1.20 -22.79 -13.78
N PHE A 151 0.44 -23.20 -14.79
CA PHE A 151 0.81 -24.26 -15.73
C PHE A 151 1.98 -23.81 -16.62
N PRO A 152 2.93 -24.69 -16.97
CA PRO A 152 3.98 -24.39 -17.94
C PRO A 152 3.40 -24.27 -19.35
N HIS A 153 2.80 -23.12 -19.62
CA HIS A 153 2.19 -22.80 -20.91
C HIS A 153 3.21 -22.13 -21.84
N GLU A 154 3.18 -22.45 -23.13
CA GLU A 154 4.06 -21.85 -24.16
C GLU A 154 4.02 -20.31 -24.21
N ASP A 155 2.85 -19.73 -23.88
CA ASP A 155 2.59 -18.30 -23.90
C ASP A 155 2.89 -17.62 -22.54
N LEU A 156 3.48 -18.35 -21.60
CA LEU A 156 3.83 -17.86 -20.27
C LEU A 156 5.30 -18.10 -19.95
N LYS A 157 5.92 -17.11 -19.31
CA LYS A 157 7.25 -17.25 -18.70
C LYS A 157 7.16 -17.14 -17.19
N VAL A 158 7.11 -18.29 -16.52
CA VAL A 158 7.12 -18.37 -15.05
C VAL A 158 8.56 -18.25 -14.54
N ALA A 159 8.82 -17.22 -13.73
CA ALA A 159 10.15 -16.92 -13.19
C ALA A 159 10.54 -17.78 -11.98
N GLY A 160 9.55 -18.42 -11.34
CA GLY A 160 9.72 -19.29 -10.17
C GLY A 160 8.41 -19.40 -9.39
N GLY A 161 8.46 -20.02 -8.21
CA GLY A 161 7.27 -20.18 -7.41
C GLY A 161 7.45 -21.04 -6.17
N LYS A 162 6.38 -21.20 -5.40
CA LYS A 162 6.31 -22.09 -4.24
C LYS A 162 4.88 -22.59 -4.05
N SER A 163 4.75 -23.85 -3.68
CA SER A 163 3.48 -24.42 -3.22
C SER A 163 3.40 -24.41 -1.69
N PHE A 164 2.23 -24.06 -1.19
CA PHE A 164 1.86 -24.10 0.22
C PHE A 164 0.68 -25.04 0.51
N VAL A 165 0.14 -25.70 -0.51
CA VAL A 165 -0.86 -26.76 -0.32
C VAL A 165 -0.18 -28.06 0.12
N ASN A 166 -0.91 -28.89 0.88
CA ASN A 166 -0.30 -30.02 1.59
C ASN A 166 0.08 -31.23 0.71
N TYR A 167 -0.56 -31.41 -0.46
CA TYR A 167 -0.37 -32.62 -1.27
C TYR A 167 0.78 -32.52 -2.28
N THR A 168 1.39 -31.34 -2.47
CA THR A 168 2.44 -31.16 -3.47
C THR A 168 3.37 -29.99 -3.16
N SER A 169 4.66 -30.18 -3.47
CA SER A 169 5.66 -29.11 -3.45
C SER A 169 5.73 -28.31 -4.77
N SER A 170 5.10 -28.82 -5.83
CA SER A 170 5.05 -28.20 -7.15
C SER A 170 4.10 -27.02 -7.18
N TYR A 171 4.54 -25.88 -7.70
CA TYR A 171 3.71 -24.70 -7.93
C TYR A 171 2.96 -24.72 -9.28
N LYS A 172 3.03 -25.86 -10.01
CA LYS A 172 2.30 -26.04 -11.27
C LYS A 172 0.80 -26.06 -10.99
N ASP A 173 0.06 -25.44 -11.90
CA ASP A 173 -1.39 -25.43 -11.84
C ASP A 173 -1.97 -26.79 -12.29
N ASP A 174 -2.95 -27.26 -11.54
CA ASP A 174 -3.71 -28.48 -11.77
C ASP A 174 -5.23 -28.25 -11.68
N GLU A 175 -5.66 -26.98 -11.66
CA GLU A 175 -7.07 -26.55 -11.69
C GLU A 175 -7.34 -25.65 -12.91
N GLY A 176 -6.48 -24.65 -13.16
CA GLY A 176 -6.46 -23.81 -14.37
C GLY A 176 -6.69 -22.31 -14.14
N HIS A 177 -7.32 -21.93 -13.03
CA HIS A 177 -7.64 -20.54 -12.72
C HIS A 177 -6.39 -19.66 -12.56
N GLY A 178 -5.38 -20.13 -11.83
CA GLY A 178 -4.12 -19.40 -11.64
C GLY A 178 -3.37 -19.18 -12.96
N THR A 179 -3.44 -20.15 -13.88
CA THR A 179 -2.92 -20.01 -15.26
C THR A 179 -3.68 -18.94 -16.04
N HIS A 180 -5.01 -18.88 -15.92
CA HIS A 180 -5.84 -17.85 -16.55
C HIS A 180 -5.53 -16.45 -16.03
N VAL A 181 -5.41 -16.31 -14.71
CA VAL A 181 -4.99 -15.08 -14.04
C VAL A 181 -3.60 -14.66 -14.51
N ALA A 182 -2.64 -15.59 -14.57
CA ALA A 182 -1.28 -15.34 -15.00
C ALA A 182 -1.20 -14.81 -16.44
N GLY A 183 -1.95 -15.40 -17.38
CA GLY A 183 -2.00 -14.91 -18.77
C GLY A 183 -2.58 -13.52 -18.91
N THR A 184 -3.61 -13.20 -18.12
CA THR A 184 -4.21 -11.86 -18.12
C THR A 184 -3.19 -10.80 -17.69
N ILE A 185 -2.32 -11.15 -16.72
CA ILE A 185 -1.24 -10.28 -16.26
C ILE A 185 -0.12 -10.21 -17.31
N GLY A 186 0.37 -11.35 -17.79
CA GLY A 186 1.68 -11.43 -18.44
C GLY A 186 1.86 -12.53 -19.49
N ALA A 187 0.81 -12.92 -20.22
CA ALA A 187 0.99 -13.66 -21.47
C ALA A 187 1.94 -12.91 -22.41
N LEU A 188 2.77 -13.66 -23.13
CA LEU A 188 3.86 -13.12 -23.93
C LEU A 188 3.32 -12.29 -25.10
N ASN A 189 4.11 -11.33 -25.57
CA ASN A 189 3.79 -10.61 -26.80
C ASN A 189 4.50 -11.30 -27.96
N ASN A 190 3.83 -12.29 -28.56
CA ASN A 190 4.28 -13.09 -29.70
C ASN A 190 3.17 -13.14 -30.78
N ASP A 191 3.34 -14.01 -31.78
CA ASP A 191 2.46 -14.08 -32.95
C ASP A 191 1.31 -15.10 -32.79
N TYR A 192 1.13 -15.71 -31.61
CA TYR A 192 0.06 -16.67 -31.33
C TYR A 192 -0.68 -16.29 -30.02
N GLY A 193 -1.73 -17.03 -29.68
CA GLY A 193 -2.33 -16.94 -28.36
C GLY A 193 -2.92 -15.58 -27.98
N THR A 194 -2.57 -15.12 -26.77
CA THR A 194 -3.01 -13.84 -26.19
C THR A 194 -1.83 -13.01 -25.71
N VAL A 195 -2.07 -11.77 -25.32
CA VAL A 195 -1.05 -10.92 -24.71
C VAL A 195 -1.54 -10.39 -23.37
N GLY A 196 -0.69 -10.50 -22.34
CA GLY A 196 -0.99 -9.96 -21.03
C GLY A 196 -0.87 -8.44 -21.00
N VAL A 197 -1.51 -7.81 -20.02
CA VAL A 197 -1.38 -6.34 -19.82
C VAL A 197 0.09 -5.92 -19.65
N ALA A 198 0.90 -6.77 -19.03
CA ALA A 198 2.31 -6.59 -18.74
C ALA A 198 3.14 -7.80 -19.21
N SER A 199 3.22 -8.00 -20.53
CA SER A 199 3.90 -9.14 -21.18
C SER A 199 5.39 -9.33 -20.88
N GLY A 200 6.07 -8.35 -20.28
CA GLY A 200 7.48 -8.40 -19.86
C GLY A 200 7.67 -8.61 -18.35
N VAL A 201 6.60 -8.82 -17.60
CA VAL A 201 6.63 -9.01 -16.14
C VAL A 201 7.27 -10.35 -15.75
N LYS A 202 7.79 -10.44 -14.53
CA LYS A 202 8.25 -11.71 -13.95
C LYS A 202 7.12 -12.30 -13.09
N LEU A 203 6.45 -13.31 -13.63
CA LEU A 203 5.38 -14.03 -12.94
C LEU A 203 5.97 -15.06 -11.96
N TYR A 204 5.50 -15.05 -10.71
CA TYR A 204 5.81 -16.05 -9.70
C TYR A 204 4.54 -16.79 -9.29
N ALA A 205 4.56 -18.12 -9.43
CA ALA A 205 3.44 -18.99 -9.06
C ALA A 205 3.47 -19.27 -7.55
N VAL A 206 2.49 -18.80 -6.80
CA VAL A 206 2.37 -19.07 -5.37
C VAL A 206 1.11 -19.88 -5.15
N LYS A 207 1.25 -21.21 -5.16
CA LYS A 207 0.09 -22.12 -5.06
C LYS A 207 -0.40 -22.18 -3.62
N VAL A 208 -1.56 -21.58 -3.37
CA VAL A 208 -2.25 -21.56 -2.07
C VAL A 208 -3.63 -22.20 -2.12
N LEU A 209 -4.06 -22.60 -3.33
CA LEU A 209 -5.30 -23.33 -3.61
C LEU A 209 -4.98 -24.67 -4.29
N ASP A 210 -5.76 -25.69 -3.98
CA ASP A 210 -5.62 -27.05 -4.49
C ASP A 210 -6.30 -27.24 -5.86
N LYS A 211 -6.29 -28.49 -6.34
CA LYS A 211 -6.90 -28.90 -7.62
C LYS A 211 -8.42 -28.68 -7.72
N LYS A 212 -9.11 -28.38 -6.61
CA LYS A 212 -10.53 -28.04 -6.56
C LYS A 212 -10.76 -26.53 -6.42
N GLY A 213 -9.70 -25.73 -6.40
CA GLY A 213 -9.78 -24.31 -6.12
C GLY A 213 -10.04 -23.99 -4.64
N GLU A 214 -9.77 -24.95 -3.76
CA GLU A 214 -9.96 -24.84 -2.31
C GLU A 214 -8.62 -24.64 -1.61
N GLY A 215 -8.61 -23.85 -0.56
CA GLY A 215 -7.42 -23.66 0.27
C GLY A 215 -7.81 -23.28 1.68
N ASP A 216 -6.83 -22.79 2.42
CA ASP A 216 -7.05 -22.33 3.78
C ASP A 216 -6.23 -21.09 4.14
N LEU A 217 -6.60 -20.49 5.25
CA LEU A 217 -5.96 -19.28 5.76
C LEU A 217 -4.46 -19.50 6.00
N TYR A 218 -4.06 -20.69 6.46
CA TYR A 218 -2.66 -21.05 6.63
C TYR A 218 -1.85 -20.89 5.35
N SER A 219 -2.28 -21.58 4.29
CA SER A 219 -1.60 -21.60 3.00
C SER A 219 -1.51 -20.20 2.41
N LEU A 220 -2.59 -19.43 2.56
CA LEU A 220 -2.64 -18.04 2.11
C LEU A 220 -1.65 -17.14 2.88
N LEU A 221 -1.61 -17.22 4.22
CA LEU A 221 -0.68 -16.43 5.03
C LEU A 221 0.77 -16.79 4.70
N ARG A 222 1.09 -18.07 4.47
CA ARG A 222 2.43 -18.48 4.03
C ARG A 222 2.77 -17.92 2.66
N GLY A 223 1.80 -17.88 1.75
CA GLY A 223 1.95 -17.24 0.43
C GLY A 223 2.30 -15.75 0.55
N ILE A 224 1.59 -15.02 1.40
CA ILE A 224 1.84 -13.58 1.62
C ILE A 224 3.22 -13.38 2.27
N ASP A 225 3.54 -14.15 3.30
CA ASP A 225 4.83 -14.10 4.01
C ASP A 225 6.00 -14.41 3.06
N TRP A 226 5.82 -15.38 2.16
CA TRP A 226 6.78 -15.69 1.10
C TRP A 226 6.95 -14.54 0.10
N ALA A 227 5.86 -13.89 -0.32
CA ALA A 227 5.92 -12.76 -1.23
C ALA A 227 6.67 -11.57 -0.63
N ILE A 228 6.47 -11.30 0.66
CA ILE A 228 7.23 -10.29 1.42
C ILE A 228 8.71 -10.68 1.47
N THR A 229 9.01 -11.92 1.88
CA THR A 229 10.38 -12.44 2.02
C THR A 229 11.16 -12.36 0.70
N ASN A 230 10.51 -12.66 -0.42
CA ASN A 230 11.13 -12.66 -1.74
C ASN A 230 11.11 -11.29 -2.43
N LYS A 231 10.66 -10.24 -1.72
CA LYS A 231 10.61 -8.85 -2.19
C LYS A 231 9.88 -8.76 -3.53
N MET A 232 8.69 -9.35 -3.59
CA MET A 232 7.77 -9.14 -4.71
C MET A 232 7.41 -7.66 -4.80
N ASP A 233 6.98 -7.18 -5.97
CA ASP A 233 6.48 -5.82 -6.12
C ASP A 233 4.96 -5.77 -5.92
N ILE A 234 4.25 -6.81 -6.41
CA ILE A 234 2.79 -6.88 -6.42
C ILE A 234 2.34 -8.31 -6.07
N ILE A 235 1.30 -8.42 -5.26
CA ILE A 235 0.57 -9.66 -4.95
C ILE A 235 -0.81 -9.56 -5.60
N ASN A 236 -1.17 -10.56 -6.40
CA ASN A 236 -2.51 -10.74 -6.94
C ASN A 236 -3.26 -11.83 -6.17
N LEU A 237 -4.47 -11.51 -5.69
CA LEU A 237 -5.34 -12.38 -4.91
C LEU A 237 -6.71 -12.48 -5.59
N SER A 238 -6.89 -13.49 -6.44
CA SER A 238 -8.17 -13.76 -7.12
C SER A 238 -9.01 -14.79 -6.35
N LEU A 239 -9.10 -14.59 -5.04
CA LEU A 239 -9.76 -15.46 -4.04
C LEU A 239 -10.33 -14.60 -2.92
N GLY A 240 -11.21 -15.15 -2.08
CA GLY A 240 -11.70 -14.39 -0.94
C GLY A 240 -12.49 -15.18 0.12
N PHE A 241 -12.72 -14.49 1.23
CA PHE A 241 -13.51 -14.89 2.39
C PHE A 241 -14.72 -13.95 2.53
N GLU A 242 -15.78 -14.45 3.14
CA GLU A 242 -16.92 -13.61 3.52
C GLU A 242 -16.61 -12.78 4.76
N ASP A 243 -15.90 -13.36 5.73
CA ASP A 243 -15.64 -12.72 7.02
C ASP A 243 -14.33 -11.95 7.08
N ASN A 244 -14.33 -10.90 7.92
CA ASN A 244 -13.12 -10.18 8.30
C ASN A 244 -12.24 -11.07 9.20
N ILE A 245 -11.03 -11.36 8.75
CA ILE A 245 -10.05 -12.16 9.47
C ILE A 245 -8.89 -11.26 9.95
N PRO A 246 -8.75 -10.97 11.26
CA PRO A 246 -7.74 -10.04 11.77
C PRO A 246 -6.30 -10.38 11.37
N ILE A 247 -5.89 -11.65 11.43
CA ILE A 247 -4.52 -12.05 11.08
C ILE A 247 -4.25 -11.92 9.56
N LEU A 248 -5.27 -12.14 8.71
CA LEU A 248 -5.16 -11.88 7.27
C LEU A 248 -4.98 -10.38 7.00
N ARG A 249 -5.74 -9.53 7.70
CA ARG A 249 -5.56 -8.07 7.65
C ARG A 249 -4.13 -7.68 8.02
N SER A 250 -3.60 -8.22 9.13
CA SER A 250 -2.21 -7.96 9.54
C SER A 250 -1.21 -8.39 8.48
N ALA A 251 -1.43 -9.52 7.80
CA ALA A 251 -0.56 -10.00 6.72
C ALA A 251 -0.51 -9.05 5.53
N VAL A 252 -1.67 -8.61 5.03
CA VAL A 252 -1.72 -7.68 3.89
C VAL A 252 -1.27 -6.27 4.27
N ASP A 253 -1.53 -5.83 5.51
CA ASP A 253 -1.04 -4.55 6.03
C ASP A 253 0.49 -4.55 6.14
N GLU A 254 1.11 -5.64 6.60
CA GLU A 254 2.56 -5.76 6.66
C GLU A 254 3.17 -5.81 5.25
N ALA A 255 2.56 -6.54 4.31
CA ALA A 255 2.98 -6.50 2.91
C ALA A 255 2.96 -5.06 2.34
N TYR A 256 1.86 -4.34 2.58
CA TYR A 256 1.72 -2.95 2.16
C TYR A 256 2.75 -2.04 2.84
N LYS A 257 3.00 -2.19 4.13
CA LYS A 257 4.01 -1.43 4.86
C LYS A 257 5.43 -1.67 4.34
N LYS A 258 5.72 -2.90 3.88
CA LYS A 258 6.99 -3.27 3.22
C LYS A 258 7.10 -2.77 1.79
N GLY A 259 6.08 -2.09 1.27
CA GLY A 259 6.09 -1.43 -0.03
C GLY A 259 5.48 -2.26 -1.16
N LEU A 260 4.90 -3.43 -0.87
CA LEU A 260 4.21 -4.24 -1.85
C LEU A 260 2.83 -3.63 -2.17
N LEU A 261 2.38 -3.83 -3.40
CA LEU A 261 0.98 -3.61 -3.77
C LEU A 261 0.22 -4.93 -3.60
N VAL A 262 -0.99 -4.87 -3.06
CA VAL A 262 -1.88 -6.05 -2.96
C VAL A 262 -3.15 -5.73 -3.72
N VAL A 263 -3.49 -6.56 -4.70
CA VAL A 263 -4.67 -6.42 -5.56
C VAL A 263 -5.56 -7.63 -5.35
N ALA A 264 -6.86 -7.40 -5.12
CA ALA A 264 -7.80 -8.49 -4.88
C ALA A 264 -9.15 -8.29 -5.59
N ALA A 265 -9.73 -9.42 -5.96
CA ALA A 265 -11.08 -9.52 -6.53
C ALA A 265 -12.14 -9.09 -5.49
N SER A 266 -13.15 -8.30 -5.89
CA SER A 266 -14.18 -7.84 -4.95
C SER A 266 -15.20 -8.91 -4.55
N GLY A 267 -15.31 -10.00 -5.33
CA GLY A 267 -16.26 -11.10 -5.14
C GLY A 267 -17.33 -11.15 -6.24
N ASN A 268 -17.97 -12.31 -6.40
CA ASN A 268 -18.75 -12.68 -7.59
C ASN A 268 -20.24 -13.00 -7.31
N ASP A 269 -20.77 -12.49 -6.20
CA ASP A 269 -22.13 -12.80 -5.73
C ASP A 269 -23.16 -11.69 -6.09
N GLY A 270 -22.74 -10.64 -6.81
CA GLY A 270 -23.57 -9.48 -7.11
C GLY A 270 -24.00 -8.66 -5.88
N LYS A 271 -23.30 -8.85 -4.74
CA LYS A 271 -23.66 -8.21 -3.47
C LYS A 271 -23.43 -6.69 -3.52
N LYS A 272 -24.29 -5.95 -2.82
CA LYS A 272 -24.25 -4.48 -2.74
C LYS A 272 -23.74 -4.05 -1.38
N ASN A 273 -22.76 -3.13 -1.37
CA ASN A 273 -22.09 -2.64 -0.16
C ASN A 273 -21.40 -3.73 0.68
N ASP A 274 -21.06 -4.84 0.03
CA ASP A 274 -20.42 -5.98 0.66
C ASP A 274 -19.33 -6.50 -0.28
N ILE A 275 -18.08 -6.25 0.10
CA ILE A 275 -16.88 -6.61 -0.67
C ILE A 275 -16.21 -7.74 0.11
N SER A 276 -15.85 -8.82 -0.59
CA SER A 276 -15.17 -9.95 0.04
C SER A 276 -13.79 -9.55 0.59
N TYR A 277 -13.33 -10.27 1.61
CA TYR A 277 -11.98 -10.11 2.14
C TYR A 277 -11.00 -10.99 1.34
N PRO A 278 -9.77 -10.54 1.06
CA PRO A 278 -9.10 -9.38 1.63
C PRO A 278 -9.32 -8.06 0.87
N ALA A 279 -10.09 -8.04 -0.23
CA ALA A 279 -10.31 -6.83 -1.02
C ALA A 279 -10.88 -5.66 -0.20
N ALA A 280 -11.75 -5.93 0.77
CA ALA A 280 -12.31 -4.91 1.66
C ALA A 280 -11.31 -4.24 2.61
N TYR A 281 -10.05 -4.71 2.72
CA TYR A 281 -9.03 -4.07 3.54
C TYR A 281 -8.45 -2.82 2.87
N ASN A 282 -8.22 -1.75 3.64
CA ASN A 282 -7.71 -0.48 3.11
C ASN A 282 -6.32 -0.59 2.44
N SER A 283 -5.49 -1.52 2.91
CA SER A 283 -4.17 -1.83 2.32
C SER A 283 -4.26 -2.56 0.98
N VAL A 284 -5.42 -3.10 0.65
CA VAL A 284 -5.68 -3.88 -0.56
C VAL A 284 -6.43 -3.02 -1.58
N ILE A 285 -6.13 -3.25 -2.85
CA ILE A 285 -6.77 -2.62 -4.00
C ILE A 285 -7.92 -3.53 -4.41
N ALA A 286 -9.15 -3.16 -4.03
CA ALA A 286 -10.36 -3.89 -4.43
C ALA A 286 -10.73 -3.58 -5.88
N VAL A 287 -10.97 -4.63 -6.66
CA VAL A 287 -11.27 -4.53 -8.10
C VAL A 287 -12.63 -5.14 -8.43
N SER A 288 -13.51 -4.32 -9.00
CA SER A 288 -14.79 -4.75 -9.58
C SER A 288 -14.68 -5.08 -11.07
N ALA A 289 -15.61 -5.89 -11.58
CA ALA A 289 -15.61 -6.38 -12.95
C ALA A 289 -16.52 -5.54 -13.87
N THR A 290 -16.01 -5.23 -15.07
CA THR A 290 -16.78 -4.57 -16.14
C THR A 290 -16.98 -5.49 -17.33
N THR A 291 -18.05 -5.25 -18.08
CA THR A 291 -18.33 -5.89 -19.37
C THR A 291 -17.67 -5.14 -20.52
N ALA A 292 -17.74 -5.70 -21.74
CA ALA A 292 -17.24 -5.04 -22.95
C ALA A 292 -17.91 -3.68 -23.25
N LYS A 293 -19.11 -3.45 -22.71
CA LYS A 293 -19.89 -2.21 -22.85
C LYS A 293 -19.59 -1.18 -21.75
N ASP A 294 -18.53 -1.36 -20.96
CA ASP A 294 -18.20 -0.55 -19.78
C ASP A 294 -19.37 -0.44 -18.79
N LYS A 295 -20.15 -1.52 -18.66
CA LYS A 295 -21.15 -1.70 -17.60
C LYS A 295 -20.56 -2.57 -16.49
N LEU A 296 -21.06 -2.43 -15.27
CA LEU A 296 -20.73 -3.34 -14.18
C LEU A 296 -21.21 -4.75 -14.56
N ALA A 297 -20.35 -5.76 -14.41
CA ALA A 297 -20.75 -7.14 -14.57
C ALA A 297 -21.73 -7.51 -13.45
N SER A 298 -22.82 -8.22 -13.77
CA SER A 298 -23.91 -8.52 -12.83
C SER A 298 -23.44 -9.26 -11.57
N ILE A 299 -22.41 -10.09 -11.72
CA ILE A 299 -21.77 -10.85 -10.64
C ILE A 299 -20.90 -10.00 -9.72
N SER A 300 -20.51 -8.78 -10.12
CA SER A 300 -19.52 -8.02 -9.37
C SER A 300 -20.06 -7.51 -8.04
N ASN A 301 -19.42 -7.91 -6.94
CA ASN A 301 -19.65 -7.28 -5.64
C ASN A 301 -19.21 -5.81 -5.67
N THR A 302 -19.96 -4.95 -4.97
CA THR A 302 -19.79 -3.49 -4.96
C THR A 302 -19.74 -2.93 -3.55
N GLY A 303 -19.17 -1.73 -3.38
CA GLY A 303 -19.13 -1.03 -2.10
C GLY A 303 -18.14 0.13 -2.09
N LYS A 304 -18.15 0.94 -1.02
CA LYS A 304 -17.26 2.12 -0.89
C LYS A 304 -15.77 1.78 -0.93
N GLY A 305 -15.42 0.51 -0.66
CA GLY A 305 -14.07 -0.01 -0.71
C GLY A 305 -13.52 -0.24 -2.12
N ILE A 306 -14.37 -0.36 -3.16
CA ILE A 306 -13.92 -0.52 -4.55
C ILE A 306 -12.99 0.64 -4.90
N GLU A 307 -11.77 0.32 -5.35
CA GLU A 307 -10.79 1.35 -5.71
C GLU A 307 -10.69 1.52 -7.22
N PHE A 308 -10.75 0.44 -7.99
CA PHE A 308 -10.73 0.48 -9.45
C PHE A 308 -11.65 -0.59 -10.02
N SER A 309 -11.92 -0.46 -11.32
CA SER A 309 -12.61 -1.48 -12.09
C SER A 309 -11.78 -1.91 -13.30
N ALA A 310 -12.06 -3.10 -13.81
CA ALA A 310 -11.39 -3.66 -14.98
C ALA A 310 -12.27 -4.68 -15.70
N PRO A 311 -11.97 -5.00 -16.98
CA PRO A 311 -12.66 -6.07 -17.71
C PRO A 311 -12.65 -7.39 -16.94
N GLY A 312 -13.83 -7.96 -16.72
CA GLY A 312 -13.97 -9.22 -15.98
C GLY A 312 -15.06 -10.15 -16.54
N GLU A 313 -15.72 -9.80 -17.65
CA GLU A 313 -16.72 -10.66 -18.29
C GLU A 313 -16.20 -11.19 -19.63
N ASN A 314 -16.30 -12.50 -19.87
CA ASN A 314 -15.84 -13.16 -21.09
C ASN A 314 -14.39 -12.76 -21.45
N VAL A 315 -13.49 -12.82 -20.45
CA VAL A 315 -12.06 -12.56 -20.63
C VAL A 315 -11.39 -13.86 -21.06
N ILE A 316 -10.73 -13.84 -22.21
CA ILE A 316 -9.96 -14.96 -22.72
C ILE A 316 -8.50 -14.86 -22.27
N SER A 317 -7.95 -15.97 -21.80
CA SER A 317 -6.57 -16.08 -21.33
C SER A 317 -6.05 -17.51 -21.44
N THR A 318 -4.76 -17.70 -21.15
CA THR A 318 -4.08 -19.01 -21.08
C THR A 318 -4.74 -19.95 -20.08
N TYR A 319 -4.72 -21.25 -20.35
CA TYR A 319 -5.32 -22.28 -19.51
C TYR A 319 -4.47 -23.55 -19.49
N LEU A 320 -4.91 -24.59 -18.77
CA LEU A 320 -4.20 -25.87 -18.75
C LEU A 320 -4.03 -26.47 -20.15
N LYS A 321 -3.03 -27.32 -20.32
CA LYS A 321 -2.76 -28.08 -21.57
C LYS A 321 -2.49 -27.18 -22.81
N ASN A 322 -1.88 -26.01 -22.60
CA ASN A 322 -1.64 -25.01 -23.66
C ASN A 322 -2.92 -24.54 -24.38
N GLU A 323 -4.08 -24.57 -23.70
CA GLU A 323 -5.34 -24.09 -24.25
C GLU A 323 -5.63 -22.64 -23.84
N TYR A 324 -6.59 -21.99 -24.51
CA TYR A 324 -7.08 -20.65 -24.16
C TYR A 324 -8.57 -20.68 -23.86
N TRP A 325 -8.98 -20.17 -22.70
CA TRP A 325 -10.35 -20.30 -22.20
C TRP A 325 -10.95 -18.94 -21.85
N TYR A 326 -12.26 -18.79 -22.03
CA TYR A 326 -13.02 -17.62 -21.58
C TYR A 326 -13.43 -17.81 -20.12
N ALA A 327 -13.27 -16.77 -19.30
CA ALA A 327 -13.76 -16.76 -17.92
C ALA A 327 -14.42 -15.42 -17.58
N THR A 328 -15.39 -15.49 -16.67
CA THR A 328 -16.10 -14.33 -16.11
C THR A 328 -15.96 -14.30 -14.60
N GLY A 329 -15.48 -13.19 -14.06
CA GLY A 329 -15.28 -12.98 -12.63
C GLY A 329 -14.51 -11.69 -12.31
N THR A 330 -14.65 -11.19 -11.09
CA THR A 330 -13.74 -10.18 -10.52
C THR A 330 -12.31 -10.72 -10.39
N SER A 331 -12.16 -12.06 -10.34
CA SER A 331 -10.89 -12.77 -10.48
C SER A 331 -10.16 -12.53 -11.80
N GLN A 332 -10.89 -12.18 -12.86
CA GLN A 332 -10.33 -11.79 -14.17
C GLN A 332 -10.12 -10.27 -14.26
N ALA A 333 -10.87 -9.48 -13.48
CA ALA A 333 -10.67 -8.03 -13.41
C ALA A 333 -9.40 -7.65 -12.61
N ALA A 334 -9.18 -8.27 -11.44
CA ALA A 334 -8.00 -8.05 -10.60
C ALA A 334 -6.66 -8.14 -11.35
N PRO A 335 -6.38 -9.18 -12.17
CA PRO A 335 -5.10 -9.30 -12.88
C PRO A 335 -4.86 -8.19 -13.91
N HIS A 336 -5.91 -7.60 -14.49
CA HIS A 336 -5.73 -6.43 -15.36
C HIS A 336 -5.19 -5.21 -14.58
N VAL A 337 -5.70 -4.98 -13.37
CA VAL A 337 -5.20 -3.91 -12.48
C VAL A 337 -3.78 -4.23 -12.01
N THR A 338 -3.49 -5.49 -11.68
CA THR A 338 -2.14 -5.97 -11.36
C THR A 338 -1.15 -5.67 -12.50
N GLY A 339 -1.52 -6.00 -13.75
CA GLY A 339 -0.72 -5.71 -14.93
C GLY A 339 -0.50 -4.20 -15.12
N MET A 340 -1.55 -3.39 -14.99
CA MET A 340 -1.43 -1.92 -15.06
C MET A 340 -0.48 -1.35 -14.01
N LEU A 341 -0.51 -1.86 -12.78
CA LEU A 341 0.42 -1.48 -11.72
C LEU A 341 1.86 -1.91 -12.06
N ALA A 342 2.06 -3.06 -12.71
CA ALA A 342 3.37 -3.47 -13.19
C ALA A 342 3.91 -2.51 -14.27
N LEU A 343 3.06 -2.07 -15.21
CA LEU A 343 3.43 -1.03 -16.18
C LEU A 343 3.87 0.26 -15.47
N LEU A 344 3.09 0.72 -14.48
CA LEU A 344 3.42 1.92 -13.71
C LEU A 344 4.69 1.77 -12.88
N LYS A 345 4.95 0.60 -12.32
CA LYS A 345 6.18 0.30 -11.56
C LYS A 345 7.41 0.32 -12.48
N GLN A 346 7.32 -0.19 -13.72
CA GLN A 346 8.38 -0.03 -14.72
C GLN A 346 8.63 1.44 -15.04
N LEU A 347 7.57 2.23 -15.27
CA LEU A 347 7.67 3.65 -15.60
C LEU A 347 8.22 4.50 -14.45
N HIS A 348 7.97 4.08 -13.22
CA HIS A 348 8.29 4.82 -12.01
C HIS A 348 8.88 3.92 -10.90
N PRO A 349 10.08 3.35 -11.11
CA PRO A 349 10.63 2.33 -10.21
C PRO A 349 10.85 2.83 -8.77
N LYS A 350 11.07 4.14 -8.62
CA LYS A 350 11.30 4.82 -7.33
C LYS A 350 10.01 5.25 -6.59
N LYS A 351 8.82 5.12 -7.20
CA LYS A 351 7.57 5.44 -6.50
C LYS A 351 7.24 4.35 -5.50
N THR A 352 6.70 4.76 -4.34
CA THR A 352 6.15 3.84 -3.35
C THR A 352 4.83 3.26 -3.84
N ASN A 353 4.36 2.16 -3.23
CA ASN A 353 3.03 1.59 -3.48
C ASN A 353 1.90 2.63 -3.35
N ALA A 354 1.90 3.47 -2.31
CA ALA A 354 0.90 4.53 -2.12
C ALA A 354 0.92 5.57 -3.26
N GLN A 355 2.11 5.92 -3.75
CA GLN A 355 2.27 6.83 -4.88
C GLN A 355 1.81 6.19 -6.20
N LEU A 356 2.02 4.88 -6.38
CA LEU A 356 1.55 4.13 -7.54
C LEU A 356 0.02 3.98 -7.55
N ARG A 357 -0.61 3.65 -6.41
CA ARG A 357 -2.09 3.67 -6.24
C ARG A 357 -2.68 5.02 -6.63
N THR A 358 -2.09 6.10 -6.10
CA THR A 358 -2.54 7.46 -6.43
C THR A 358 -2.33 7.80 -7.91
N LEU A 359 -1.22 7.36 -8.51
CA LEU A 359 -0.93 7.60 -9.91
C LEU A 359 -1.90 6.86 -10.84
N LEU A 360 -2.29 5.62 -10.50
CA LEU A 360 -3.21 4.80 -11.30
C LEU A 360 -4.56 5.51 -11.54
N ARG A 361 -5.00 6.41 -10.65
CA ARG A 361 -6.18 7.27 -10.86
C ARG A 361 -6.08 8.21 -12.07
N SER A 362 -4.87 8.46 -12.58
CA SER A 362 -4.67 9.22 -13.83
C SER A 362 -4.64 8.32 -15.07
N TYR A 363 -4.82 7.02 -14.88
CA TYR A 363 -4.83 5.96 -15.87
C TYR A 363 -6.19 5.23 -15.81
N THR A 364 -7.28 5.98 -15.59
CA THR A 364 -8.64 5.45 -15.57
C THR A 364 -9.56 6.19 -16.54
N VAL A 365 -10.62 5.51 -16.96
CA VAL A 365 -11.84 6.11 -17.50
C VAL A 365 -12.85 6.15 -16.37
N ASP A 366 -13.30 7.35 -16.00
CA ASP A 366 -14.35 7.55 -15.00
C ASP A 366 -15.68 7.00 -15.54
N LEU A 367 -16.27 6.02 -14.83
CA LEU A 367 -17.49 5.32 -15.22
C LEU A 367 -18.53 5.49 -14.11
N GLY A 368 -19.81 5.49 -14.47
CA GLY A 368 -20.89 5.67 -13.50
C GLY A 368 -20.95 7.12 -12.99
N ALA A 369 -21.03 7.29 -11.66
CA ALA A 369 -21.11 8.61 -11.06
C ALA A 369 -19.74 9.30 -11.09
N LYS A 370 -19.72 10.60 -11.38
CA LYS A 370 -18.47 11.38 -11.48
C LYS A 370 -17.61 11.26 -10.23
N GLY A 371 -16.34 10.90 -10.41
CA GLY A 371 -15.38 10.73 -9.32
C GLY A 371 -15.44 9.33 -8.72
N LYS A 372 -14.97 9.17 -7.48
CA LYS A 372 -14.97 7.84 -6.86
C LYS A 372 -16.39 7.40 -6.51
N ASP A 373 -16.84 6.28 -7.04
CA ASP A 373 -18.14 5.67 -6.72
C ASP A 373 -17.99 4.24 -6.16
N SER A 374 -19.10 3.62 -5.74
CA SER A 374 -19.11 2.28 -5.11
C SER A 374 -19.13 1.12 -6.10
N GLN A 375 -19.34 1.37 -7.39
CA GLN A 375 -19.38 0.35 -8.44
C GLN A 375 -18.05 0.29 -9.19
N PHE A 376 -17.52 1.42 -9.63
CA PHE A 376 -16.33 1.48 -10.48
C PHE A 376 -15.08 2.01 -9.78
N GLY A 377 -15.20 2.47 -8.53
CA GLY A 377 -14.10 3.08 -7.80
C GLY A 377 -13.66 4.37 -8.48
N TYR A 378 -12.37 4.54 -8.74
CA TYR A 378 -11.85 5.67 -9.55
C TYR A 378 -12.04 5.48 -11.07
N GLY A 379 -12.77 4.44 -11.48
CA GLY A 379 -13.04 4.11 -12.87
C GLY A 379 -12.25 2.91 -13.40
N ARG A 380 -12.50 2.59 -14.67
CA ARG A 380 -11.87 1.45 -15.34
C ARG A 380 -10.44 1.78 -15.71
N VAL A 381 -9.48 0.93 -15.32
CA VAL A 381 -8.06 1.15 -15.66
C VAL A 381 -7.82 1.07 -17.17
N GLN A 382 -6.89 1.90 -17.66
CA GLN A 382 -6.37 1.87 -19.02
C GLN A 382 -4.99 2.52 -19.11
N TYR A 383 -4.19 2.10 -20.09
CA TYR A 383 -2.95 2.76 -20.41
C TYR A 383 -3.20 4.12 -21.08
N VAL A 384 -2.59 5.15 -20.51
CA VAL A 384 -2.60 6.51 -21.06
C VAL A 384 -1.19 6.80 -21.61
N PRO A 385 -1.07 7.15 -22.91
CA PRO A 385 0.22 7.44 -23.54
C PRO A 385 1.02 8.51 -22.79
N GLN A 386 2.35 8.32 -22.70
CA GLN A 386 3.20 9.32 -22.04
C GLN A 386 3.14 10.69 -22.75
N SER A 387 2.89 10.70 -24.05
CA SER A 387 2.69 11.92 -24.85
C SER A 387 1.49 12.74 -24.37
N THR A 388 0.41 12.11 -23.88
CA THR A 388 -0.76 12.80 -23.32
C THR A 388 -0.39 13.55 -22.04
N PHE A 389 0.35 12.93 -21.13
CA PHE A 389 0.83 13.61 -19.93
C PHE A 389 1.80 14.74 -20.26
N LEU A 390 2.69 14.54 -21.24
CA LEU A 390 3.65 15.55 -21.68
C LEU A 390 2.95 16.79 -22.25
N LYS A 391 1.94 16.60 -23.12
CA LYS A 391 1.12 17.70 -23.66
C LYS A 391 0.44 18.46 -22.51
N ALA A 392 -0.23 17.75 -21.60
CA ALA A 392 -0.93 18.36 -20.47
C ALA A 392 -0.01 19.12 -19.51
N ALA A 393 1.19 18.60 -19.24
CA ALA A 393 2.20 19.27 -18.42
C ALA A 393 2.73 20.52 -19.13
N THR A 394 3.06 20.43 -20.41
CA THR A 394 3.55 21.55 -21.22
C THR A 394 2.56 22.72 -21.23
N SER A 395 1.26 22.45 -21.45
CA SER A 395 0.23 23.48 -21.42
C SER A 395 0.08 24.13 -20.04
N ALA A 396 0.21 23.35 -18.96
CA ALA A 396 0.15 23.89 -17.61
C ALA A 396 1.38 24.76 -17.27
N VAL A 397 2.57 24.38 -17.73
CA VAL A 397 3.78 25.22 -17.60
C VAL A 397 3.60 26.53 -18.34
N LYS A 398 3.13 26.51 -19.60
CA LYS A 398 2.84 27.73 -20.38
C LYS A 398 1.86 28.65 -19.64
N LYS A 399 0.77 28.08 -19.10
CA LYS A 399 -0.21 28.83 -18.31
C LYS A 399 0.43 29.48 -17.08
N ALA A 400 1.28 28.74 -16.34
CA ALA A 400 1.98 29.26 -15.18
C ALA A 400 2.96 30.39 -15.53
N GLU A 401 3.67 30.28 -16.66
CA GLU A 401 4.58 31.31 -17.17
C GLU A 401 3.84 32.62 -17.48
N THR A 402 2.68 32.53 -18.11
CA THR A 402 1.85 33.71 -18.45
C THR A 402 1.18 34.29 -17.20
N SER A 403 0.50 33.46 -16.40
CA SER A 403 -0.32 33.95 -15.29
C SER A 403 0.50 34.41 -14.08
N LYS A 404 1.66 33.76 -13.86
CA LYS A 404 2.51 33.96 -12.66
C LYS A 404 1.69 33.83 -11.36
N LYS A 405 0.68 32.96 -11.35
CA LYS A 405 -0.13 32.63 -10.17
C LYS A 405 0.41 31.36 -9.50
N GLN A 406 0.44 31.35 -8.17
CA GLN A 406 0.95 30.20 -7.40
C GLN A 406 0.14 28.92 -7.71
N ALA A 407 -1.18 29.03 -7.81
CA ALA A 407 -2.05 27.90 -8.12
C ALA A 407 -1.71 27.24 -9.47
N ASP A 408 -1.39 28.02 -10.51
CA ASP A 408 -1.01 27.47 -11.81
C ASP A 408 0.39 26.80 -11.77
N VAL A 409 1.32 27.35 -10.97
CA VAL A 409 2.61 26.72 -10.70
C VAL A 409 2.44 25.38 -9.99
N ASP A 410 1.55 25.30 -9.00
CA ASP A 410 1.30 24.07 -8.25
C ASP A 410 0.62 23.00 -9.13
N GLN A 411 -0.31 23.42 -10.00
CA GLN A 411 -0.89 22.55 -11.03
C GLN A 411 0.17 22.06 -12.02
N ALA A 412 1.07 22.93 -12.49
CA ALA A 412 2.16 22.56 -13.39
C ALA A 412 3.11 21.54 -12.74
N LYS A 413 3.53 21.76 -11.48
CA LYS A 413 4.35 20.82 -10.71
C LYS A 413 3.66 19.45 -10.57
N THR A 414 2.36 19.45 -10.28
CA THR A 414 1.57 18.22 -10.17
C THR A 414 1.57 17.42 -11.46
N ARG A 415 1.35 18.07 -12.61
CA ARG A 415 1.36 17.41 -13.93
C ARG A 415 2.75 16.92 -14.34
N ILE A 416 3.79 17.70 -14.06
CA ILE A 416 5.20 17.28 -14.26
C ILE A 416 5.52 16.04 -13.41
N GLY A 417 4.98 15.95 -12.19
CA GLY A 417 5.17 14.82 -11.29
C GLY A 417 4.65 13.47 -11.81
N ARG A 418 3.74 13.49 -12.80
CA ARG A 418 3.19 12.30 -13.49
C ARG A 418 4.10 11.80 -14.62
N LEU A 419 4.97 12.65 -15.15
CA LEU A 419 5.88 12.28 -16.23
C LEU A 419 6.95 11.29 -15.74
N THR A 420 7.33 10.38 -16.63
CA THR A 420 8.53 9.54 -16.49
C THR A 420 9.80 10.38 -16.58
N ALA A 421 10.93 9.84 -16.11
CA ALA A 421 12.20 10.55 -16.20
C ALA A 421 12.59 10.75 -17.67
N SER A 422 12.76 12.00 -18.10
CA SER A 422 13.08 12.37 -19.48
C SER A 422 13.69 13.77 -19.55
N LYS A 423 14.36 14.09 -20.68
CA LYS A 423 14.89 15.44 -20.93
C LYS A 423 13.77 16.49 -20.89
N GLN A 424 12.60 16.17 -21.42
CA GLN A 424 11.43 17.05 -21.44
C GLN A 424 10.92 17.35 -20.03
N LYS A 425 10.85 16.34 -19.14
CA LYS A 425 10.46 16.53 -17.73
C LYS A 425 11.43 17.48 -17.03
N THR A 426 12.73 17.31 -17.24
CA THR A 426 13.77 18.20 -16.68
C THR A 426 13.58 19.63 -17.18
N ALA A 427 13.40 19.83 -18.48
CA ALA A 427 13.20 21.16 -19.07
C ALA A 427 11.94 21.86 -18.54
N LEU A 428 10.81 21.16 -18.43
CA LEU A 428 9.58 21.70 -17.85
C LEU A 428 9.75 22.04 -16.36
N THR A 429 10.49 21.22 -15.62
CA THR A 429 10.78 21.48 -14.20
C THR A 429 11.59 22.77 -14.02
N GLU A 430 12.62 22.98 -14.83
CA GLU A 430 13.45 24.20 -14.76
C GLU A 430 12.66 25.46 -15.14
N ARG A 431 11.79 25.36 -16.15
CA ARG A 431 10.88 26.46 -16.52
C ARG A 431 9.95 26.84 -15.35
N VAL A 432 9.32 25.86 -14.70
CA VAL A 432 8.45 26.11 -13.55
C VAL A 432 9.22 26.68 -12.35
N LYS A 433 10.46 26.24 -12.11
CA LYS A 433 11.33 26.83 -11.07
C LYS A 433 11.60 28.31 -11.31
N LYS A 434 11.84 28.73 -12.56
CA LYS A 434 12.02 30.16 -12.93
C LYS A 434 10.76 30.98 -12.65
N VAL A 435 9.58 30.43 -12.97
CA VAL A 435 8.29 31.08 -12.64
C VAL A 435 8.11 31.21 -11.13
N GLN A 436 8.36 30.14 -10.37
CA GLN A 436 8.28 30.16 -8.91
C GLN A 436 9.19 31.23 -8.31
N ALA A 437 10.44 31.33 -8.76
CA ALA A 437 11.38 32.35 -8.29
C ALA A 437 10.84 33.77 -8.54
N THR A 438 10.18 34.00 -9.67
CA THR A 438 9.54 35.29 -9.99
C THR A 438 8.39 35.62 -9.02
N ILE A 439 7.55 34.63 -8.71
CA ILE A 439 6.44 34.77 -7.76
C ILE A 439 6.98 35.06 -6.35
N ASP A 440 8.01 34.34 -5.93
CA ASP A 440 8.60 34.49 -4.60
C ASP A 440 9.21 35.89 -4.44
N ILE A 441 9.92 36.41 -5.46
CA ILE A 441 10.44 37.77 -5.48
C ILE A 441 9.30 38.79 -5.35
N ARG A 442 8.21 38.66 -6.12
CA ARG A 442 7.05 39.56 -6.04
C ARG A 442 6.44 39.55 -4.64
N SER A 443 6.28 38.37 -4.05
CA SER A 443 5.75 38.19 -2.70
C SER A 443 6.66 38.84 -1.65
N ALA A 444 7.97 38.66 -1.76
CA ALA A 444 8.95 39.27 -0.86
C ALA A 444 8.94 40.80 -0.97
N ARG A 445 8.94 41.35 -2.19
CA ARG A 445 8.81 42.80 -2.44
C ARG A 445 7.56 43.39 -1.77
N ALA A 446 6.40 42.75 -1.97
CA ALA A 446 5.14 43.21 -1.39
C ALA A 446 5.18 43.20 0.14
N LYS A 447 5.73 42.15 0.75
CA LYS A 447 5.84 42.04 2.21
C LYS A 447 6.85 43.03 2.80
N VAL A 448 7.98 43.28 2.13
CA VAL A 448 8.92 44.33 2.53
C VAL A 448 8.26 45.71 2.45
N LYS A 449 7.54 46.02 1.36
CA LYS A 449 6.77 47.27 1.24
C LYS A 449 5.74 47.43 2.36
N LYS A 450 5.05 46.35 2.74
CA LYS A 450 4.12 46.34 3.88
C LYS A 450 4.85 46.57 5.21
N ALA A 451 6.04 46.00 5.40
CA ALA A 451 6.87 46.24 6.59
C ALA A 451 7.37 47.69 6.66
N GLU A 452 7.78 48.27 5.53
CA GLU A 452 8.19 49.68 5.41
C GLU A 452 7.04 50.63 5.76
N LYS A 453 5.82 50.33 5.29
CA LYS A 453 4.62 51.14 5.58
C LYS A 453 4.17 51.00 7.04
N ASN A 454 3.97 49.78 7.51
CA ASN A 454 3.28 49.52 8.78
C ASN A 454 4.22 49.55 9.98
N LYS A 455 5.52 49.27 9.78
CA LYS A 455 6.54 49.27 10.84
C LYS A 455 6.16 48.44 12.06
N THR A 456 5.50 47.30 11.84
CA THR A 456 5.12 46.35 12.92
C THR A 456 6.02 45.12 12.91
N GLN A 457 6.18 44.49 14.07
CA GLN A 457 6.97 43.25 14.20
C GLN A 457 6.39 42.10 13.38
N GLY A 458 5.06 42.01 13.26
CA GLY A 458 4.40 41.01 12.43
C GLY A 458 4.72 41.17 10.94
N ALA A 459 4.73 42.41 10.44
CA ALA A 459 5.09 42.69 9.05
C ALA A 459 6.58 42.39 8.78
N ILE A 460 7.47 42.71 9.73
CA ILE A 460 8.90 42.36 9.66
C ILE A 460 9.09 40.85 9.58
N LYS A 461 8.46 40.09 10.49
CA LYS A 461 8.54 38.62 10.51
C LYS A 461 8.06 38.03 9.17
N SER A 462 6.93 38.51 8.66
CA SER A 462 6.37 38.07 7.38
C SER A 462 7.31 38.34 6.20
N ALA A 463 7.92 39.54 6.15
CA ALA A 463 8.90 39.90 5.12
C ALA A 463 10.17 39.06 5.22
N GLN A 464 10.70 38.86 6.43
CA GLN A 464 11.90 38.04 6.66
C GLN A 464 11.68 36.60 6.18
N THR A 465 10.52 36.02 6.47
CA THR A 465 10.16 34.67 6.00
C THR A 465 10.11 34.60 4.47
N ALA A 466 9.59 35.61 3.79
CA ALA A 466 9.57 35.62 2.33
C ALA A 466 10.96 35.82 1.71
N ILE A 467 11.81 36.69 2.27
CA ILE A 467 13.19 36.87 1.80
C ILE A 467 14.00 35.58 1.95
N LYS A 468 13.79 34.82 3.03
CA LYS A 468 14.48 33.52 3.25
C LYS A 468 14.25 32.53 2.11
N LYS A 469 13.06 32.54 1.47
CA LYS A 469 12.72 31.68 0.33
C LYS A 469 13.44 32.03 -0.97
N LEU A 470 14.00 33.24 -1.08
CA LEU A 470 14.67 33.68 -2.30
C LEU A 470 16.03 33.00 -2.48
N ASN A 471 16.38 32.72 -3.72
CA ASN A 471 17.73 32.31 -4.11
C ASN A 471 18.74 33.43 -3.77
N LYS A 472 20.01 33.04 -3.56
CA LYS A 472 21.09 34.01 -3.36
C LYS A 472 21.20 34.91 -4.60
N GLY A 473 21.34 36.21 -4.40
CA GLY A 473 21.46 37.18 -5.49
C GLY A 473 21.14 38.61 -5.06
N LYS A 474 21.35 39.56 -6.00
CA LYS A 474 21.22 41.01 -5.77
C LYS A 474 19.86 41.40 -5.18
N GLU A 475 18.77 40.79 -5.67
CA GLU A 475 17.42 41.09 -5.20
C GLU A 475 17.21 40.71 -3.73
N LYS A 476 17.68 39.52 -3.32
CA LYS A 476 17.60 39.06 -1.92
C LYS A 476 18.36 40.00 -1.00
N THR A 477 19.58 40.38 -1.39
CA THR A 477 20.42 41.32 -0.64
C THR A 477 19.76 42.69 -0.52
N SER A 478 19.21 43.23 -1.61
CA SER A 478 18.52 44.52 -1.63
C SER A 478 17.30 44.52 -0.69
N LEU A 479 16.44 43.50 -0.77
CA LEU A 479 15.27 43.38 0.10
C LEU A 479 15.64 43.18 1.56
N GLN A 480 16.71 42.42 1.84
CA GLN A 480 17.21 42.23 3.20
C GLN A 480 17.70 43.55 3.79
N ASN A 481 18.50 44.32 3.03
CA ASN A 481 18.99 45.62 3.46
C ASN A 481 17.85 46.60 3.76
N ARG A 482 16.82 46.63 2.92
CA ARG A 482 15.60 47.42 3.15
C ARG A 482 14.88 47.00 4.42
N LEU A 483 14.69 45.71 4.62
CA LEU A 483 14.04 45.19 5.82
C LEU A 483 14.83 45.48 7.10
N ASP A 484 16.16 45.42 7.04
CA ASP A 484 17.02 45.73 8.19
C ASP A 484 16.99 47.21 8.56
N LYS A 485 16.82 48.11 7.59
CA LYS A 485 16.51 49.53 7.86
C LYS A 485 15.18 49.67 8.62
N VAL A 486 14.13 48.94 8.20
CA VAL A 486 12.83 48.94 8.92
C VAL A 486 12.98 48.40 10.34
N LYS A 487 13.71 47.29 10.54
CA LYS A 487 13.98 46.75 11.89
C LYS A 487 14.65 47.77 12.80
N LYS A 488 15.66 48.48 12.29
CA LYS A 488 16.34 49.56 13.03
C LYS A 488 15.36 50.69 13.40
N GLN A 489 14.47 51.08 12.49
CA GLN A 489 13.44 52.09 12.77
C GLN A 489 12.44 51.62 13.84
N VAL A 490 11.94 50.39 13.75
CA VAL A 490 10.98 49.83 14.73
C VAL A 490 11.61 49.70 16.11
N ALA A 491 12.85 49.21 16.18
CA ALA A 491 13.60 49.13 17.43
C ALA A 491 13.79 50.51 18.07
N TYR A 492 14.08 51.54 17.26
CA TYR A 492 14.18 52.91 17.75
C TYR A 492 12.84 53.47 18.25
N GLN A 493 11.73 53.21 17.54
CA GLN A 493 10.40 53.63 18.01
C GLN A 493 10.04 52.99 19.35
N LYS A 494 10.41 51.72 19.56
CA LYS A 494 10.23 51.05 20.87
C LYS A 494 11.00 51.78 21.98
N LYS A 495 12.24 52.21 21.72
CA LYS A 495 13.02 53.02 22.68
C LYS A 495 12.34 54.35 22.99
N VAL A 496 11.78 55.03 21.98
CA VAL A 496 11.03 56.28 22.18
C VAL A 496 9.79 56.04 23.04
N THR A 497 9.02 54.98 22.78
CA THR A 497 7.84 54.63 23.58
C THR A 497 8.20 54.29 25.02
N ASP A 498 9.24 53.48 25.24
CA ASP A 498 9.75 53.15 26.58
C ASP A 498 10.19 54.42 27.34
N ALA A 499 10.93 55.31 26.68
CA ALA A 499 11.32 56.59 27.26
C ALA A 499 10.10 57.45 27.64
N LYS A 500 9.09 57.55 26.77
CA LYS A 500 7.83 58.26 27.08
C LYS A 500 7.11 57.67 28.29
N GLN A 501 7.01 56.34 28.37
CA GLN A 501 6.37 55.64 29.49
C GLN A 501 7.14 55.84 30.80
N LYS A 502 8.47 55.73 30.77
CA LYS A 502 9.31 55.95 31.94
C LYS A 502 9.26 57.40 32.42
N VAL A 503 9.26 58.39 31.52
CA VAL A 503 9.07 59.80 31.90
C VAL A 503 7.70 60.00 32.55
N LYS A 504 6.62 59.47 31.96
CA LYS A 504 5.27 59.52 32.56
C LYS A 504 5.25 58.89 33.96
N LYS A 505 5.92 57.74 34.14
CA LYS A 505 6.03 57.08 35.44
C LYS A 505 6.85 57.91 36.44
N ALA A 506 7.93 58.54 35.99
CA ALA A 506 8.74 59.42 36.82
C ALA A 506 7.98 60.67 37.27
N GLU A 507 7.16 61.26 36.39
CA GLU A 507 6.28 62.39 36.73
C GLU A 507 5.23 62.00 37.77
N ALA A 508 4.64 60.81 37.64
CA ALA A 508 3.60 60.33 38.55
C ALA A 508 4.15 59.90 39.93
N LYS A 509 5.30 59.24 39.97
CA LYS A 509 5.86 58.66 41.21
C LYS A 509 6.86 59.55 41.93
N ARG A 510 7.52 60.48 41.22
CA ARG A 510 8.49 61.45 41.77
C ARG A 510 9.51 60.84 42.74
N THR A 511 10.12 59.70 42.38
CA THR A 511 11.23 59.10 43.16
C THR A 511 12.55 59.16 42.40
N LYS A 512 13.68 59.29 43.13
CA LYS A 512 15.04 59.35 42.54
C LYS A 512 15.29 58.19 41.56
N LYS A 513 14.86 56.97 41.94
CA LYS A 513 14.94 55.74 41.10
C LYS A 513 14.23 55.89 39.76
N ASN A 514 12.98 56.35 39.76
CA ASN A 514 12.19 56.49 38.53
C ASN A 514 12.73 57.61 37.64
N LYS A 515 13.19 58.74 38.21
CA LYS A 515 13.82 59.82 37.45
C LYS A 515 15.12 59.35 36.79
N ALA A 516 16.00 58.64 37.50
CA ALA A 516 17.23 58.09 36.95
C ALA A 516 16.96 57.09 35.80
N SER A 517 15.97 56.20 35.97
CA SER A 517 15.57 55.24 34.93
C SER A 517 15.08 55.95 33.66
N ALA A 518 14.26 57.01 33.82
CA ALA A 518 13.76 57.80 32.71
C ALA A 518 14.86 58.62 32.02
N GLN A 519 15.79 59.22 32.78
CA GLN A 519 16.96 59.92 32.24
C GLN A 519 17.83 58.98 31.39
N SER A 520 18.12 57.76 31.89
CA SER A 520 18.86 56.76 31.13
C SER A 520 18.16 56.41 29.81
N ALA A 521 16.83 56.21 29.84
CA ALA A 521 16.06 55.92 28.63
C ALA A 521 16.04 57.09 27.63
N VAL A 522 15.92 58.34 28.09
CA VAL A 522 15.95 59.53 27.22
C VAL A 522 17.35 59.79 26.64
N LYS A 523 18.42 59.52 27.40
CA LYS A 523 19.81 59.65 26.92
C LYS A 523 20.08 58.77 25.71
N GLN A 524 19.50 57.57 25.67
CA GLN A 524 19.61 56.61 24.56
C GLN A 524 18.88 57.04 23.27
N LEU A 525 18.05 58.10 23.30
CA LEU A 525 17.37 58.62 22.11
C LEU A 525 18.32 59.47 21.26
N LYS A 526 18.10 59.49 19.94
CA LYS A 526 18.78 60.41 19.02
C LYS A 526 18.25 61.83 19.20
N ALA A 527 19.07 62.83 18.86
CA ALA A 527 18.66 64.23 18.86
C ALA A 527 17.37 64.41 18.05
N SER A 528 16.33 64.96 18.69
CA SER A 528 15.00 65.13 18.10
C SER A 528 14.15 66.04 18.98
N LYS A 529 13.12 66.67 18.40
CA LYS A 529 12.12 67.44 19.15
C LYS A 529 11.52 66.63 20.31
N THR A 530 11.27 65.34 20.09
CA THR A 530 10.77 64.44 21.14
C THR A 530 11.77 64.26 22.29
N LYS A 531 13.06 64.01 22.00
CA LYS A 531 14.09 63.91 23.05
C LYS A 531 14.16 65.21 23.85
N THR A 532 14.21 66.35 23.18
CA THR A 532 14.26 67.67 23.82
C THR A 532 13.03 67.91 24.72
N SER A 533 11.84 67.57 24.23
CA SER A 533 10.59 67.66 25.02
C SER A 533 10.61 66.78 26.26
N LEU A 534 11.02 65.51 26.13
CA LEU A 534 11.12 64.58 27.26
C LEU A 534 12.18 65.03 28.27
N GLN A 535 13.30 65.58 27.81
CA GLN A 535 14.35 66.12 28.68
C GLN A 535 13.85 67.33 29.48
N LYS A 536 13.15 68.28 28.85
CA LYS A 536 12.54 69.42 29.54
C LYS A 536 11.55 68.96 30.61
N ARG A 537 10.72 67.96 30.30
CA ARG A 537 9.79 67.36 31.27
C ARG A 537 10.52 66.75 32.46
N LEU A 538 11.58 65.98 32.23
CA LEU A 538 12.41 65.40 33.30
C LEU A 538 13.03 66.45 34.22
N ASN A 539 13.50 67.57 33.65
CA ASN A 539 14.13 68.64 34.43
C ASN A 539 13.15 69.32 35.40
N ARG A 540 11.84 69.30 35.11
CA ARG A 540 10.79 69.88 35.96
C ARG A 540 10.38 68.98 37.14
N ILE A 541 10.79 67.71 37.15
CA ILE A 541 10.43 66.78 38.22
C ILE A 541 11.32 67.06 39.44
N LYS A 542 10.73 67.61 40.51
CA LYS A 542 11.30 67.64 41.87
C LYS A 542 11.06 66.27 42.53
N VAL A 543 12.10 65.70 43.14
CA VAL A 543 12.21 64.29 43.58
C VAL A 543 12.76 64.19 44.98
#